data_AF-A0A431IDG5-F1
#
_entry.id   AF-A0A431IDG5-F1
#
_cell.length_a   1.000
_cell.length_b   1.000
_cell.length_c   1.000
_cell.angle_alpha   90.00
_cell.angle_beta   90.00
_cell.angle_gamma   90.00
#
_symmetry.space_group_name_H-M   'P 1'
#
loop_
_entity.id
_entity.type
_entity.pdbx_description
1 polymer ?
#
loop_
_entity_poly.entity_id
_entity_poly.type
_entity_poly.pdbx_seq_one_letter_code
_entity_poly.pdbx_strand_id
1 'polypeptide(L)'
;MKRVFTTKKKLSGAMFYRKWDDWAIGDIFIGEYTGTKKDTQYDTEHFVFKVVETQFKDKKANFEGGKTVVLNRCGMLAKALDGVEFGQIIQLEYNGIGTMKKGKFKGKEAHSMEIQLVELEESSDDSVDDL
;
A
#
# COMPACT_ATOMS: atom_id res chain seq x y z
N MET A 1 5.57 -0.92 -41.05
CA MET A 1 5.63 -0.12 -39.80
C MET A 1 5.80 -1.08 -38.63
N LYS A 2 6.93 -1.01 -37.89
CA LYS A 2 7.23 -1.94 -36.80
C LYS A 2 6.67 -1.36 -35.50
N ARG A 3 5.72 -2.05 -34.86
CA ARG A 3 5.15 -1.62 -33.58
C ARG A 3 6.17 -1.89 -32.47
N VAL A 4 6.52 -0.86 -31.71
CA VAL A 4 7.33 -0.98 -30.49
C VAL A 4 6.37 -0.89 -29.32
N PHE A 5 6.36 -1.91 -28.47
CA PHE A 5 5.52 -1.97 -27.27
C PHE A 5 6.40 -1.73 -26.04
N THR A 6 6.11 -0.68 -25.28
CA THR A 6 6.76 -0.41 -24.00
C THR A 6 5.93 -1.03 -22.89
N THR A 7 6.52 -1.98 -22.15
CA THR A 7 5.86 -2.61 -21.00
C THR A 7 5.75 -1.61 -19.86
N LYS A 8 4.55 -1.04 -19.65
CA LYS A 8 4.28 -0.11 -18.54
C LYS A 8 4.17 -0.80 -17.18
N LYS A 9 3.56 -2.01 -17.15
CA LYS A 9 3.30 -2.77 -15.92
C LYS A 9 3.23 -4.25 -16.22
N LYS A 10 3.84 -5.07 -15.35
CA LYS A 10 3.71 -6.53 -15.41
C LYS A 10 2.43 -6.96 -14.71
N LEU A 11 1.49 -7.56 -15.45
CA LEU A 11 0.19 -8.01 -14.92
C LEU A 11 0.27 -9.38 -14.23
N SER A 12 1.38 -10.09 -14.40
CA SER A 12 1.66 -11.39 -13.80
C SER A 12 2.98 -11.31 -13.03
N GLY A 13 2.91 -11.34 -11.71
CA GLY A 13 4.04 -11.36 -10.80
C GLY A 13 3.63 -12.02 -9.48
N ALA A 14 4.62 -12.51 -8.73
CA ALA A 14 4.37 -12.99 -7.37
C ALA A 14 3.70 -11.86 -6.58
N MET A 15 2.50 -12.13 -6.07
CA MET A 15 1.80 -11.20 -5.18
C MET A 15 2.29 -11.47 -3.77
N PHE A 16 2.85 -10.44 -3.14
CA PHE A 16 3.24 -10.52 -1.75
C PHE A 16 2.02 -10.17 -0.89
N TYR A 17 1.69 -11.07 0.04
CA TYR A 17 0.63 -10.84 1.02
C TYR A 17 1.27 -10.55 2.36
N ARG A 18 0.78 -9.53 3.08
CA ARG A 18 1.26 -9.20 4.41
C ARG A 18 0.08 -9.02 5.36
N LYS A 19 0.09 -9.74 6.48
CA LYS A 19 -0.94 -9.61 7.51
C LYS A 19 -0.60 -8.42 8.39
N TRP A 20 -1.61 -7.79 8.99
CA TRP A 20 -1.40 -6.68 9.91
C TRP A 20 -0.62 -7.09 11.18
N ASP A 21 -0.70 -8.36 11.58
CA ASP A 21 0.08 -8.91 12.68
C ASP A 21 1.60 -8.91 12.41
N ASP A 22 2.01 -8.82 11.14
CA ASP A 22 3.42 -8.76 10.73
C ASP A 22 3.97 -7.32 10.70
N TRP A 23 3.21 -6.33 11.16
CA TRP A 23 3.60 -4.92 11.18
C TRP A 23 3.96 -4.48 12.59
N ALA A 24 5.05 -3.72 12.70
CA ALA A 24 5.43 -3.04 13.91
C ALA A 24 4.88 -1.61 13.92
N ILE A 25 4.57 -1.08 15.11
CA ILE A 25 4.13 0.32 15.25
C ILE A 25 5.18 1.26 14.64
N GLY A 26 4.77 2.19 13.78
CA GLY A 26 5.63 3.10 13.02
C GLY A 26 6.19 2.50 11.72
N ASP A 27 5.78 1.29 11.33
CA ASP A 27 6.06 0.78 9.99
C ASP A 27 5.31 1.61 8.94
N ILE A 28 6.03 2.05 7.90
CA ILE A 28 5.48 2.86 6.82
C ILE A 28 5.47 2.08 5.51
N PHE A 29 4.36 2.18 4.79
CA PHE A 29 4.18 1.66 3.44
C PHE A 29 3.72 2.76 2.51
N ILE A 30 4.40 2.92 1.38
CA ILE A 30 4.02 3.87 0.32
C ILE A 30 3.75 3.06 -0.95
N GLY A 31 2.56 3.23 -1.53
CA GLY A 31 2.15 2.43 -2.67
C GLY A 31 1.10 3.10 -3.54
N GLU A 32 1.24 2.87 -4.85
CA GLU A 32 0.25 3.23 -5.86
C GLU A 32 -0.93 2.26 -5.78
N TYR A 33 -2.14 2.76 -5.60
CA TYR A 33 -3.35 1.95 -5.59
C TYR A 33 -3.68 1.48 -7.01
N THR A 34 -3.75 0.17 -7.23
CA THR A 34 -3.83 -0.37 -8.60
C THR A 34 -4.94 -1.36 -8.86
N GLY A 35 -5.75 -1.68 -7.86
CA GLY A 35 -6.87 -2.59 -8.04
C GLY A 35 -7.36 -3.20 -6.75
N THR A 36 -8.39 -4.03 -6.89
CA THR A 36 -8.88 -4.91 -5.83
C THR A 36 -8.71 -6.36 -6.25
N LYS A 37 -8.59 -7.24 -5.26
CA LYS A 37 -8.60 -8.69 -5.46
C LYS A 37 -9.67 -9.29 -4.57
N LYS A 38 -10.63 -9.98 -5.16
CA LYS A 38 -11.65 -10.70 -4.42
C LYS A 38 -11.04 -11.93 -3.74
N ASP A 39 -11.22 -12.02 -2.43
CA ASP A 39 -11.02 -13.24 -1.67
C ASP A 39 -12.26 -14.12 -1.86
N THR A 40 -12.08 -15.31 -2.43
CA THR A 40 -13.16 -16.25 -2.71
C THR A 40 -13.59 -17.06 -1.48
N GLN A 41 -12.79 -17.10 -0.43
CA GLN A 41 -13.04 -17.84 0.80
C GLN A 41 -13.93 -17.04 1.78
N TYR A 42 -13.70 -15.73 1.86
CA TYR A 42 -14.41 -14.84 2.80
C TYR A 42 -15.34 -13.83 2.11
N ASP A 43 -15.43 -13.87 0.78
CA ASP A 43 -16.22 -12.96 -0.05
C ASP A 43 -15.89 -11.47 0.21
N THR A 44 -14.62 -11.18 0.52
CA THR A 44 -14.12 -9.85 0.84
C THR A 44 -13.12 -9.36 -0.19
N GLU A 45 -13.08 -8.04 -0.44
CA GLU A 45 -12.11 -7.46 -1.37
C GLU A 45 -10.87 -6.96 -0.65
N HIS A 46 -9.71 -7.44 -1.08
CA HIS A 46 -8.40 -6.91 -0.70
C HIS A 46 -7.93 -5.85 -1.67
N PHE A 47 -6.99 -5.02 -1.22
CA PHE A 47 -6.48 -3.91 -2.00
C PHE A 47 -5.11 -4.24 -2.56
N VAL A 48 -4.89 -3.93 -3.84
CA VAL A 48 -3.68 -4.26 -4.58
C VAL A 48 -2.89 -2.98 -4.83
N PHE A 49 -1.66 -2.95 -4.35
CA PHE A 49 -0.76 -1.82 -4.48
C PHE A 49 0.49 -2.21 -5.26
N LYS A 50 1.01 -1.25 -6.01
CA LYS A 50 2.39 -1.30 -6.49
C LYS A 50 3.25 -0.51 -5.50
N VAL A 51 4.22 -1.17 -4.90
CA VAL A 51 5.12 -0.58 -3.90
C VAL A 51 5.89 0.55 -4.55
N VAL A 52 5.87 1.71 -3.92
CA VAL A 52 6.81 2.80 -4.18
C VAL A 52 7.99 2.60 -3.23
N GLU A 53 7.72 2.56 -1.93
CA GLU A 53 8.72 2.42 -0.88
C GLU A 53 8.10 1.77 0.36
N THR A 54 8.91 1.08 1.16
CA THR A 54 8.53 0.70 2.53
C THR A 54 9.64 1.08 3.50
N GLN A 55 9.25 1.51 4.69
CA GLN A 55 10.14 1.77 5.82
C GLN A 55 9.67 0.93 7.01
N PHE A 56 9.88 -0.38 6.90
CA PHE A 56 9.58 -1.32 7.97
C PHE A 56 10.78 -1.47 8.89
N LYS A 57 10.49 -1.56 10.19
CA LYS A 57 11.48 -1.77 11.25
C LYS A 57 12.28 -3.05 11.05
N ASP A 58 11.63 -4.12 10.60
CA ASP A 58 12.36 -5.29 10.10
C ASP A 58 12.85 -5.02 8.68
N LYS A 59 14.17 -4.78 8.56
CA LYS A 59 14.84 -4.49 7.29
C LYS A 59 14.60 -5.59 6.24
N LYS A 60 14.53 -6.86 6.65
CA LYS A 60 14.34 -7.99 5.73
C LYS A 60 12.92 -8.06 5.17
N ALA A 61 11.98 -7.39 5.83
CA ALA A 61 10.59 -7.38 5.45
C ALA A 61 10.25 -6.24 4.48
N ASN A 62 11.20 -5.35 4.17
CA ASN A 62 10.98 -4.27 3.21
C ASN A 62 10.79 -4.81 1.79
N PHE A 63 9.85 -4.22 1.07
CA PHE A 63 9.61 -4.54 -0.31
C PHE A 63 10.41 -3.58 -1.20
N GLU A 64 11.08 -4.13 -2.21
CA GLU A 64 11.67 -3.33 -3.27
C GLU A 64 10.56 -2.63 -4.07
N GLY A 65 10.85 -1.39 -4.50
CA GLY A 65 9.95 -0.62 -5.36
C GLY A 65 9.55 -1.38 -6.63
N GLY A 66 8.32 -1.16 -7.09
CA GLY A 66 7.73 -1.81 -8.25
C GLY A 66 7.11 -3.18 -8.00
N LYS A 67 7.31 -3.78 -6.81
CA LYS A 67 6.63 -5.04 -6.43
C LYS A 67 5.13 -4.83 -6.26
N THR A 68 4.35 -5.88 -6.52
CA THR A 68 2.89 -5.86 -6.27
C THR A 68 2.60 -6.51 -4.92
N VAL A 69 1.97 -5.75 -4.03
CA VAL A 69 1.58 -6.18 -2.68
C VAL A 69 0.07 -6.15 -2.58
N VAL A 70 -0.49 -7.18 -1.93
CA VAL A 70 -1.90 -7.25 -1.57
C VAL A 70 -2.01 -6.98 -0.08
N LEU A 71 -2.70 -5.90 0.28
CA LEU A 71 -3.02 -5.57 1.65
C LEU A 71 -4.40 -6.10 2.00
N ASN A 72 -4.49 -6.78 3.15
CA ASN A 72 -5.75 -7.29 3.64
C ASN A 72 -6.72 -6.13 3.90
N ARG A 73 -8.01 -6.38 3.66
CA ARG A 73 -9.06 -5.39 3.92
C ARG A 73 -9.14 -5.15 5.42
N CYS A 74 -9.11 -3.90 5.82
CA CYS A 74 -9.54 -3.49 7.16
C CYS A 74 -10.49 -2.30 7.05
N GLY A 75 -11.28 -2.05 8.10
CA GLY A 75 -12.30 -1.00 8.08
C GLY A 75 -11.71 0.40 7.85
N MET A 76 -10.54 0.68 8.41
CA MET A 76 -9.87 1.97 8.23
C MET A 76 -9.33 2.14 6.82
N LEU A 77 -8.62 1.14 6.28
CA LEU A 77 -8.11 1.18 4.91
C LEU A 77 -9.24 1.28 3.89
N ALA A 78 -10.30 0.49 4.05
CA ALA A 78 -11.45 0.55 3.14
C ALA A 78 -12.14 1.92 3.15
N LYS A 79 -12.22 2.57 4.32
CA LYS A 79 -12.79 3.92 4.43
C LYS A 79 -11.85 4.99 3.87
N ALA A 80 -10.54 4.85 4.07
CA ALA A 80 -9.55 5.80 3.57
C ALA A 80 -9.42 5.74 2.04
N LEU A 81 -9.62 4.57 1.45
CA LEU A 81 -9.63 4.39 0.00
C LEU A 81 -10.97 4.73 -0.67
N ASP A 82 -12.00 5.09 0.11
CA ASP A 82 -13.27 5.55 -0.44
C ASP A 82 -13.07 6.90 -1.14
N GLY A 83 -13.14 6.90 -2.48
CA GLY A 83 -12.83 8.06 -3.31
C GLY A 83 -11.37 8.17 -3.78
N VAL A 84 -10.50 7.20 -3.45
CA VAL A 84 -9.14 7.12 -4.01
C VAL A 84 -9.19 6.38 -5.35
N GLU A 85 -8.68 7.03 -6.40
CA GLU A 85 -8.64 6.50 -7.76
C GLU A 85 -7.44 5.57 -7.98
N PHE A 86 -7.55 4.66 -8.95
CA PHE A 86 -6.41 3.86 -9.36
C PHE A 86 -5.31 4.75 -9.96
N GLY A 87 -4.07 4.48 -9.59
CA GLY A 87 -2.89 5.27 -9.96
C GLY A 87 -2.49 6.31 -8.91
N GLN A 88 -3.33 6.58 -7.91
CA GLN A 88 -2.94 7.48 -6.82
C GLN A 88 -2.06 6.77 -5.80
N ILE A 89 -1.10 7.51 -5.23
CA ILE A 89 -0.17 7.00 -4.23
C ILE A 89 -0.69 7.33 -2.84
N ILE A 90 -0.65 6.34 -1.95
CA ILE A 90 -0.93 6.54 -0.53
C ILE A 90 0.32 6.27 0.29
N GLN A 91 0.44 6.95 1.41
CA GLN A 91 1.29 6.57 2.53
C GLN A 91 0.41 6.00 3.64
N LEU A 92 0.81 4.85 4.17
CA LEU A 92 0.17 4.18 5.31
C LEU A 92 1.21 4.02 6.42
N GLU A 93 0.91 4.59 7.59
CA GLU A 93 1.68 4.38 8.81
C GLU A 93 0.87 3.51 9.78
N TYR A 94 1.48 2.42 10.26
CA TYR A 94 0.81 1.50 11.18
C TYR A 94 0.94 1.96 12.64
N ASN A 95 -0.19 2.17 13.30
CA ASN A 95 -0.27 2.68 14.67
C ASN A 95 -0.55 1.59 15.72
N GLY A 96 -0.53 0.32 15.32
CA GLY A 96 -0.76 -0.82 16.22
C GLY A 96 -2.23 -1.20 16.35
N ILE A 97 -2.60 -1.74 17.51
CA ILE A 97 -3.97 -2.17 17.83
C ILE A 97 -4.57 -1.18 18.82
N GLY A 98 -5.72 -0.61 18.47
CA GLY A 98 -6.49 0.28 19.32
C GLY A 98 -7.81 -0.34 19.74
N THR A 99 -8.29 0.01 20.94
CA THR A 99 -9.64 -0.36 21.37
C THR A 99 -10.67 0.65 20.85
N MET A 100 -11.69 0.16 20.16
CA MET A 100 -12.79 0.98 19.64
C MET A 100 -13.58 1.62 20.79
N LYS A 101 -13.55 2.96 20.88
CA LYS A 101 -14.18 3.70 21.99
C LYS A 101 -15.69 3.92 21.82
N LYS A 102 -16.21 3.86 20.59
CA LYS A 102 -17.62 4.16 20.23
C LYS A 102 -18.13 3.24 19.10
N GLY A 103 -19.46 3.18 18.93
CA GLY A 103 -20.12 2.44 17.84
C GLY A 103 -20.44 0.97 18.14
N LYS A 104 -20.98 0.25 17.15
CA LYS A 104 -21.44 -1.16 17.26
C LYS A 104 -20.36 -2.14 17.73
N PHE A 105 -19.09 -1.77 17.58
CA PHE A 105 -17.94 -2.58 17.94
C PHE A 105 -17.15 -2.00 19.13
N LYS A 106 -17.77 -1.14 19.94
CA LYS A 106 -17.14 -0.59 21.15
C LYS A 106 -16.57 -1.71 22.03
N GLY A 107 -15.34 -1.53 22.50
CA GLY A 107 -14.62 -2.50 23.33
C GLY A 107 -13.89 -3.59 22.55
N LYS A 108 -14.04 -3.66 21.22
CA LYS A 108 -13.24 -4.56 20.38
C LYS A 108 -11.92 -3.92 19.98
N GLU A 109 -10.92 -4.76 19.83
CA GLU A 109 -9.62 -4.39 19.27
C GLU A 109 -9.72 -4.28 17.75
N ALA A 110 -9.05 -3.28 17.19
CA ALA A 110 -8.94 -3.05 15.76
C ALA A 110 -7.57 -2.49 15.42
N HIS A 111 -7.03 -2.89 14.27
CA HIS A 111 -5.83 -2.28 13.72
C HIS A 111 -6.07 -0.78 13.47
N SER A 112 -5.13 0.02 13.97
CA SER A 112 -5.11 1.47 13.83
C SER A 112 -4.00 1.84 12.86
N MET A 113 -4.29 2.77 11.96
CA MET A 113 -3.34 3.25 10.95
C MET A 113 -3.70 4.67 10.55
N GLU A 114 -2.68 5.40 10.11
CA GLU A 114 -2.84 6.69 9.46
C GLU A 114 -2.60 6.52 7.96
N ILE A 115 -3.48 7.08 7.14
CA ILE A 115 -3.42 6.94 5.68
C ILE A 115 -3.54 8.32 5.08
N GLN A 116 -2.59 8.66 4.21
CA GLN A 116 -2.49 9.96 3.56
C GLN A 116 -2.36 9.74 2.05
N LEU A 117 -3.01 10.60 1.26
CA LEU A 117 -2.76 10.68 -0.18
C LEU A 117 -1.48 11.49 -0.38
N VAL A 118 -0.55 10.98 -1.18
CA VAL A 118 0.75 11.63 -1.42
C VAL A 118 1.04 11.70 -2.91
N GLU A 119 1.85 12.67 -3.31
CA GLU A 119 2.36 12.83 -4.67
C GLU A 119 3.87 12.57 -4.67
N LEU A 120 4.37 12.00 -5.76
CA LEU A 120 5.81 11.80 -5.94
C LEU A 120 6.38 13.11 -6.50
N GLU A 121 7.14 13.85 -5.71
CA GLU A 121 7.95 14.94 -6.25
C GLU A 121 9.18 14.33 -6.92
N GLU A 122 9.24 14.37 -8.25
CA GLU A 122 10.48 14.05 -8.96
C GLU A 122 11.49 15.16 -8.66
N SER A 123 12.46 14.88 -7.79
CA SER A 123 13.64 15.73 -7.68
C SER A 123 14.40 15.62 -9.00
N SER A 124 14.29 16.64 -9.85
CA SER A 124 15.21 16.84 -10.97
C SER A 124 16.61 16.99 -10.40
N ASP A 125 17.36 15.88 -10.36
CA ASP A 125 18.80 15.91 -10.11
C ASP A 125 19.42 16.47 -11.40
N ASP A 126 19.46 17.82 -11.47
CA ASP A 126 20.19 18.55 -12.50
C ASP A 126 21.64 18.08 -12.42
N SER A 127 21.98 17.18 -13.34
CA SER A 127 23.33 16.69 -13.52
C SER A 127 24.17 17.87 -13.99
N VAL A 128 24.89 18.50 -13.06
CA VAL A 128 26.00 19.39 -13.39
C VAL A 128 27.14 18.54 -13.94
N ASP A 129 27.04 18.22 -15.23
CA ASP A 129 28.18 17.83 -16.06
C ASP A 129 28.99 19.12 -16.32
N ASP A 130 29.92 19.43 -15.41
CA ASP A 130 30.93 20.48 -15.63
C ASP A 130 32.29 19.81 -15.89
N LEU A 131 32.55 19.64 -17.20
CA LEU A 131 33.80 19.71 -17.97
C LEU A 131 35.09 19.04 -17.44
#